data_AF-A0A0B1SZ03-F1
#
_entry.id   AF-A0A0B1SZ03-F1
#
_cell.length_a   1.000
_cell.length_b   1.000
_cell.length_c   1.000
_cell.angle_alpha   90.00
_cell.angle_beta   90.00
_cell.angle_gamma   90.00
#
_symmetry.space_group_name_H-M   'P 1'
#
loop_
_entity.id
_entity.type
_entity.pdbx_description
1 polymer ?
#
loop_
_entity_poly.entity_id
_entity_poly.type
_entity_poly.pdbx_seq_one_letter_code
_entity_poly.pdbx_strand_id
1 'polypeptide(L)'
;MAAWCGENLRDLEGWRASGLALSTASNECAKLFDGALRQLVSWSDCDALGGFHKTLEDLRAADTQAVLPRAFRLGLEALGTNTCTRVNNTLRNNLEQLQKDAKEYGNEREQKHAKAALLYADGHIRAATDIWEEILAEYPTDLMAIKFAHEAYFFMGDMKGKRDSVQAVLPKHKGTEPCYSYLYGMQAFGLEECEQYDEAEKAAVKCV
;
A
#
# COMPACT_ATOMS: atom_id res chain seq x y z
N MET A 1 -14.71 -0.90 -14.33
CA MET A 1 -15.27 -1.00 -12.97
C MET A 1 -15.09 -2.42 -12.49
N ALA A 2 -14.39 -2.60 -11.37
CA ALA A 2 -14.03 -3.92 -10.86
C ALA A 2 -15.08 -4.34 -9.82
N ALA A 3 -16.13 -5.07 -10.18
CA ALA A 3 -17.21 -5.41 -9.24
C ALA A 3 -16.73 -6.16 -7.97
N TRP A 4 -15.61 -6.89 -8.06
CA TRP A 4 -15.04 -7.72 -6.99
C TRP A 4 -14.44 -6.92 -5.82
N CYS A 5 -14.10 -5.64 -6.03
CA CYS A 5 -13.39 -4.81 -5.05
C CYS A 5 -14.09 -4.69 -3.69
N GLY A 6 -15.43 -4.72 -3.68
CA GLY A 6 -16.26 -4.56 -2.47
C GLY A 6 -16.71 -5.89 -1.86
N GLU A 7 -16.42 -7.01 -2.52
CA GLU A 7 -16.80 -8.34 -2.05
C GLU A 7 -15.79 -8.87 -1.03
N ASN A 8 -16.28 -9.49 0.05
CA ASN A 8 -15.46 -10.13 1.06
C ASN A 8 -14.30 -9.25 1.58
N LEU A 9 -14.60 -7.97 1.85
CA LEU A 9 -13.65 -7.05 2.48
C LEU A 9 -13.24 -7.59 3.85
N ARG A 10 -11.93 -7.60 4.10
CA ARG A 10 -11.37 -8.08 5.36
C ARG A 10 -11.79 -7.14 6.49
N ASP A 11 -12.47 -7.70 7.48
CA ASP A 11 -12.66 -7.09 8.78
C ASP A 11 -11.46 -7.35 9.70
N LEU A 12 -11.54 -6.96 10.97
CA LEU A 12 -10.42 -7.12 11.90
C LEU A 12 -9.99 -8.59 12.06
N GLU A 13 -10.92 -9.54 12.01
CA GLU A 13 -10.61 -10.96 12.09
C GLU A 13 -9.94 -11.44 10.80
N GLY A 14 -10.45 -11.04 9.63
CA GLY A 14 -9.83 -11.34 8.34
C GLY A 14 -8.39 -10.81 8.23
N TRP A 15 -8.14 -9.59 8.72
CA TRP A 15 -6.79 -9.01 8.78
C TRP A 15 -5.87 -9.81 9.72
N ARG A 16 -6.35 -10.21 10.90
CA ARG A 16 -5.58 -11.06 11.84
C ARG A 16 -5.30 -12.45 11.26
N ALA A 17 -6.30 -13.10 10.66
CA ALA A 17 -6.16 -14.41 10.02
C ALA A 17 -5.16 -14.38 8.84
N SER A 18 -5.01 -13.21 8.19
CA SER A 18 -4.01 -12.98 7.14
C SER A 18 -2.59 -12.74 7.68
N GLY A 19 -2.38 -12.71 9.00
CA GLY A 19 -1.10 -12.35 9.62
C GLY A 19 -0.78 -10.85 9.58
N LEU A 20 -1.78 -10.01 9.27
CA LEU A 20 -1.64 -8.58 9.01
C LEU A 20 -2.56 -7.79 9.96
N ALA A 21 -2.50 -8.08 11.26
CA ALA A 21 -3.36 -7.47 12.26
C ALA A 21 -3.29 -5.92 12.27
N LEU A 22 -4.43 -5.27 12.50
CA LEU A 22 -4.56 -3.83 12.64
C LEU A 22 -4.75 -3.46 14.11
N SER A 23 -4.24 -2.29 14.51
CA SER A 23 -4.44 -1.75 15.87
C SER A 23 -5.78 -1.04 16.05
N THR A 24 -6.48 -0.66 14.97
CA THR A 24 -7.84 -0.09 15.07
C THR A 24 -8.83 -1.11 15.65
N ALA A 25 -9.82 -0.63 16.40
CA ALA A 25 -10.96 -1.42 16.88
C ALA A 25 -12.19 -1.32 15.95
N SER A 26 -12.13 -0.52 14.89
CA SER A 26 -13.25 -0.29 13.96
C SER A 26 -13.24 -1.31 12.82
N ASN A 27 -14.22 -2.23 12.83
CA ASN A 27 -14.44 -3.17 11.73
C ASN A 27 -14.77 -2.47 10.41
N GLU A 28 -15.51 -1.35 10.48
CA GLU A 28 -15.82 -0.54 9.30
C GLU A 28 -14.53 0.06 8.70
N CYS A 29 -13.67 0.63 9.53
CA CYS A 29 -12.37 1.15 9.10
C CYS A 29 -11.50 0.06 8.46
N ALA A 30 -11.44 -1.13 9.06
CA ALA A 30 -10.69 -2.27 8.52
C ALA A 30 -11.17 -2.69 7.12
N LYS A 31 -12.49 -2.73 6.89
CA LYS A 31 -13.08 -3.07 5.60
C LYS A 31 -12.83 -1.98 4.56
N LEU A 32 -13.06 -0.72 4.91
CA LEU A 32 -12.82 0.41 4.01
C LEU A 32 -11.34 0.52 3.64
N PHE A 33 -10.43 0.21 4.57
CA PHE A 33 -9.00 0.19 4.30
C PHE A 33 -8.63 -0.90 3.29
N ASP A 34 -9.18 -2.10 3.45
CA ASP A 34 -9.00 -3.20 2.48
C ASP A 34 -9.55 -2.82 1.09
N GLY A 35 -10.73 -2.21 1.03
CA GLY A 35 -11.33 -1.72 -0.21
C GLY A 35 -10.50 -0.61 -0.87
N ALA A 36 -9.91 0.30 -0.09
CA ALA A 36 -9.04 1.35 -0.60
C ALA A 36 -7.74 0.77 -1.19
N LEU A 37 -7.12 -0.21 -0.52
CA LEU A 37 -5.92 -0.88 -1.03
C LEU A 37 -6.21 -1.61 -2.35
N ARG A 38 -7.33 -2.33 -2.42
CA ARG A 38 -7.74 -3.03 -3.65
C ARG A 38 -7.89 -2.06 -4.81
N GLN A 39 -8.61 -0.95 -4.61
CA GLN A 39 -8.80 0.08 -5.64
C GLN A 39 -7.47 0.72 -6.09
N LEU A 40 -6.57 1.02 -5.15
CA LEU A 40 -5.24 1.57 -5.47
C LEU A 40 -4.40 0.58 -6.29
N VAL A 41 -4.38 -0.69 -5.90
CA VAL A 41 -3.59 -1.72 -6.58
C VAL A 41 -4.16 -2.05 -7.95
N SER A 42 -5.49 -2.14 -8.07
CA SER A 42 -6.16 -2.45 -9.32
C SER A 42 -6.33 -1.27 -10.26
N TRP A 43 -5.96 -0.05 -9.82
CA TRP A 43 -6.23 1.19 -10.54
C TRP A 43 -7.68 1.29 -11.04
N SER A 44 -8.62 0.84 -10.21
CA SER A 44 -10.03 0.70 -10.59
C SER A 44 -10.92 1.17 -9.46
N ASP A 45 -11.92 1.97 -9.79
CA ASP A 45 -12.96 2.37 -8.85
C ASP A 45 -13.90 1.21 -8.51
N CYS A 46 -14.38 1.25 -7.27
CA CYS A 46 -15.33 0.32 -6.71
C CYS A 46 -16.73 0.93 -6.63
N ASP A 47 -17.64 0.51 -7.51
CA ASP A 47 -19.02 1.01 -7.52
C ASP A 47 -19.72 0.84 -6.17
N ALA A 48 -19.52 -0.33 -5.53
CA ALA A 48 -20.12 -0.64 -4.23
C ALA A 48 -19.63 0.28 -3.08
N LEU A 49 -18.45 0.90 -3.24
CA LEU A 49 -17.88 1.83 -2.25
C LEU A 49 -17.96 3.29 -2.73
N GLY A 50 -18.64 3.57 -3.85
CA GLY A 50 -18.75 4.91 -4.42
C GLY A 50 -17.46 5.44 -5.04
N GLY A 51 -16.52 4.56 -5.41
CA GLY A 51 -15.22 4.91 -5.97
C GLY A 51 -14.15 5.25 -4.92
N PHE A 52 -12.92 5.44 -5.39
CA PHE A 52 -11.75 5.53 -4.53
C PHE A 52 -11.78 6.76 -3.63
N HIS A 53 -12.17 7.91 -4.19
CA HIS A 53 -12.24 9.16 -3.43
C HIS A 53 -13.23 9.05 -2.26
N LYS A 54 -14.45 8.55 -2.52
CA LYS A 54 -15.47 8.34 -1.50
C LYS A 54 -15.02 7.34 -0.44
N THR A 55 -14.38 6.25 -0.87
CA THR A 55 -13.80 5.25 0.03
C THR A 55 -12.79 5.89 1.00
N LEU A 56 -11.92 6.79 0.53
CA LEU A 56 -10.95 7.49 1.38
C LEU A 56 -11.62 8.48 2.36
N GLU A 57 -12.69 9.15 1.96
CA GLU A 57 -13.47 10.01 2.85
C GLU A 57 -14.12 9.22 3.98
N ASP A 58 -14.78 8.11 3.64
CA ASP A 58 -15.47 7.24 4.59
C ASP A 58 -14.46 6.53 5.50
N LEU A 59 -13.31 6.10 4.95
CA LEU A 59 -12.21 5.52 5.73
C LEU A 59 -11.73 6.49 6.83
N ARG A 60 -11.58 7.77 6.50
CA ARG A 60 -11.20 8.81 7.47
C ARG A 60 -12.28 9.03 8.53
N ALA A 61 -13.55 8.95 8.15
CA ALA A 61 -14.67 9.15 9.07
C ALA A 61 -14.86 7.97 10.04
N ALA A 62 -14.59 6.74 9.58
CA ALA A 62 -14.80 5.51 10.33
C ALA A 62 -13.87 5.35 11.54
N ASP A 63 -12.63 5.85 11.46
CA ASP A 63 -11.70 5.93 12.59
C ASP A 63 -10.63 6.99 12.31
N THR A 64 -10.69 8.11 13.04
CA THR A 64 -9.75 9.22 12.87
C THR A 64 -8.38 8.96 13.52
N GLN A 65 -8.26 7.94 14.37
CA GLN A 65 -7.04 7.59 15.10
C GLN A 65 -6.30 6.40 14.48
N ALA A 66 -6.96 5.59 13.63
CA ALA A 66 -6.36 4.41 13.02
C ALA A 66 -5.01 4.69 12.32
N VAL A 67 -3.93 4.09 12.83
CA VAL A 67 -2.55 4.38 12.41
C VAL A 67 -2.32 4.01 10.94
N LEU A 68 -2.59 2.76 10.56
CA LEU A 68 -2.30 2.29 9.20
C LEU A 68 -3.14 3.01 8.11
N PRO A 69 -4.46 3.21 8.28
CA PRO A 69 -5.26 4.02 7.35
C PRO A 69 -4.75 5.46 7.20
N ARG A 70 -4.25 6.08 8.29
CA ARG A 70 -3.64 7.41 8.23
C ARG A 70 -2.30 7.38 7.50
N ALA A 71 -1.45 6.41 7.78
CA ALA A 71 -0.18 6.22 7.07
C ALA A 71 -0.41 6.04 5.56
N PHE A 72 -1.41 5.25 5.20
CA PHE A 72 -1.83 5.04 3.82
C PHE A 72 -2.30 6.34 3.15
N ARG A 73 -3.24 7.06 3.76
CA ARG A 73 -3.80 8.29 3.14
C ARG A 73 -2.76 9.40 3.01
N LEU A 74 -1.94 9.62 4.05
CA LEU A 74 -0.90 10.66 4.03
C LEU A 74 0.26 10.26 3.11
N GLY A 75 0.65 8.98 3.10
CA GLY A 75 1.65 8.47 2.18
C GLY A 75 1.20 8.53 0.72
N LEU A 76 -0.08 8.27 0.44
CA LEU A 76 -0.68 8.43 -0.88
C LEU A 76 -0.68 9.89 -1.34
N GLU A 77 -1.02 10.83 -0.45
CA GLU A 77 -0.94 12.27 -0.73
C GLU A 77 0.49 12.68 -1.13
N ALA A 78 1.51 12.15 -0.44
CA ALA A 78 2.91 12.39 -0.79
C ALA A 78 3.35 11.69 -2.08
N LEU A 79 2.91 10.44 -2.31
CA LEU A 79 3.16 9.69 -3.54
C LEU A 79 2.57 10.36 -4.78
N GLY A 80 1.50 11.15 -4.63
CA GLY A 80 0.89 11.93 -5.71
C GLY A 80 1.82 12.97 -6.36
N THR A 81 3.01 13.23 -5.79
CA THR A 81 4.06 14.17 -6.28
C THR A 81 3.65 15.65 -6.41
N ASN A 82 2.38 15.97 -6.21
CA ASN A 82 1.84 17.33 -6.23
C ASN A 82 2.10 18.10 -4.92
N THR A 83 2.59 17.43 -3.88
CA THR A 83 2.88 18.05 -2.57
C THR A 83 4.00 17.32 -1.83
N CYS A 84 4.54 17.96 -0.79
CA CYS A 84 5.53 17.38 0.12
C CYS A 84 5.57 18.19 1.42
N THR A 85 6.26 17.70 2.45
CA THR A 85 6.34 18.40 3.74
C THR A 85 6.98 19.77 3.63
N ARG A 86 7.84 20.02 2.63
CA ARG A 86 8.49 21.33 2.40
C ARG A 86 7.50 22.43 2.02
N VAL A 87 6.41 22.09 1.32
CA VAL A 87 5.44 23.06 0.77
C VAL A 87 4.06 22.99 1.44
N ASN A 88 3.78 21.93 2.20
CA ASN A 88 2.48 21.71 2.84
C ASN A 88 2.64 21.44 4.34
N ASN A 89 2.45 22.49 5.15
CA ASN A 89 2.55 22.40 6.61
C ASN A 89 1.46 21.51 7.22
N THR A 90 0.28 21.42 6.60
CA THR A 90 -0.80 20.54 7.08
C THR A 90 -0.39 19.08 6.95
N LEU A 91 0.19 18.69 5.81
CA LEU A 91 0.73 17.36 5.60
C LEU A 91 1.85 17.06 6.60
N ARG A 92 2.81 17.97 6.78
CA ARG A 92 3.90 17.83 7.76
C ARG A 92 3.35 17.59 9.17
N ASN A 93 2.48 18.46 9.66
CA ASN A 93 1.92 18.36 11.01
C ASN A 93 1.14 17.05 11.20
N ASN A 94 0.38 16.60 10.20
CA ASN A 94 -0.36 15.35 10.26
C ASN A 94 0.56 14.12 10.31
N LEU A 95 1.67 14.13 9.56
CA LEU A 95 2.68 13.06 9.58
C LEU A 95 3.45 13.04 10.91
N GLU A 96 3.84 14.20 11.44
CA GLU A 96 4.47 14.30 12.76
C GLU A 96 3.55 13.80 13.88
N GLN A 97 2.26 14.13 13.82
CA GLN A 97 1.28 13.61 14.77
C GLN A 97 1.10 12.10 14.59
N LEU A 98 1.04 11.60 13.35
CA LEU A 98 0.98 10.18 13.07
C LEU A 98 2.18 9.42 13.66
N GLN A 99 3.40 9.98 13.65
CA GLN A 99 4.55 9.34 14.29
C GLN A 99 4.35 9.13 15.81
N LYS A 100 3.81 10.16 16.50
CA LYS A 100 3.56 10.09 17.94
C LYS A 100 2.51 9.05 18.27
N ASP A 101 1.40 9.09 17.53
CA ASP A 101 0.27 8.20 17.67
C ASP A 101 0.64 6.73 17.38
N ALA A 102 1.41 6.50 16.31
CA ALA A 102 1.91 5.18 15.97
C ALA A 102 2.79 4.59 17.08
N LYS A 103 3.59 5.42 17.75
CA LYS A 103 4.42 4.99 18.89
C LYS A 103 3.59 4.70 20.14
N GLU A 104 2.50 5.43 20.35
CA GLU A 104 1.65 5.29 21.53
C GLU A 104 0.77 4.04 21.47
N TYR A 105 0.18 3.74 20.30
CA TYR A 105 -0.81 2.67 20.16
C TYR A 105 -0.74 1.86 18.85
N GLY A 106 0.18 2.17 17.94
CA GLY A 106 0.40 1.40 16.71
C GLY A 106 1.24 0.15 16.97
N ASN A 107 0.99 -0.93 16.22
CA ASN A 107 1.87 -2.10 16.24
C ASN A 107 3.14 -1.86 15.40
N GLU A 108 4.14 -2.74 15.50
CA GLU A 108 5.46 -2.55 14.87
C GLU A 108 5.37 -2.31 13.35
N ARG A 109 4.52 -3.06 12.65
CA ARG A 109 4.31 -2.92 11.20
C ARG A 109 3.69 -1.57 10.85
N GLU A 110 2.71 -1.12 11.63
CA GLU A 110 2.08 0.19 11.44
C GLU A 110 3.04 1.35 11.72
N GLN A 111 3.91 1.20 12.73
CA GLN A 111 4.97 2.16 13.03
C GLN A 111 5.96 2.29 11.86
N LYS A 112 6.35 1.15 11.25
CA LYS A 112 7.20 1.15 10.04
C LYS A 112 6.53 1.89 8.89
N HIS A 113 5.26 1.59 8.58
CA HIS A 113 4.50 2.29 7.53
C HIS A 113 4.37 3.79 7.79
N ALA A 114 4.07 4.19 9.03
CA ALA A 114 4.01 5.60 9.41
C ALA A 114 5.36 6.29 9.16
N LYS A 115 6.47 5.67 9.59
CA LYS A 115 7.83 6.20 9.39
C LYS A 115 8.19 6.32 7.91
N ALA A 116 7.88 5.31 7.09
CA ALA A 116 8.12 5.34 5.66
C ALA A 116 7.33 6.47 4.97
N ALA A 117 6.06 6.67 5.34
CA ALA A 117 5.24 7.77 4.80
C ALA A 117 5.84 9.16 5.10
N LEU A 118 6.37 9.38 6.31
CA LEU A 118 7.06 10.63 6.66
C LEU A 118 8.35 10.80 5.84
N LEU A 119 9.21 9.79 5.79
CA LEU A 119 10.46 9.84 5.03
C LEU A 119 10.21 10.14 3.55
N TYR A 120 9.21 9.49 2.96
CA TYR A 120 8.84 9.73 1.57
C TYR A 120 8.40 11.19 1.37
N ALA A 121 7.50 11.68 2.22
CA ALA A 121 7.01 13.06 2.15
C ALA A 121 8.08 14.13 2.40
N ASP A 122 9.14 13.79 3.14
CA ASP A 122 10.33 14.62 3.35
C ASP A 122 11.35 14.54 2.19
N GLY A 123 11.11 13.70 1.18
CA GLY A 123 11.99 13.51 0.03
C GLY A 123 13.08 12.45 0.22
N HIS A 124 13.10 11.75 1.35
CA HIS A 124 14.02 10.63 1.61
C HIS A 124 13.48 9.32 1.01
N ILE A 125 13.20 9.33 -0.30
CA ILE A 125 12.46 8.26 -0.99
C ILE A 125 13.15 6.91 -0.80
N ARG A 126 14.47 6.83 -1.00
CA ARG A 126 15.23 5.58 -0.82
C ARG A 126 15.06 4.98 0.58
N ALA A 127 15.16 5.82 1.61
CA ALA A 127 15.01 5.36 2.99
C ALA A 127 13.57 4.92 3.32
N ALA A 128 12.56 5.54 2.68
CA ALA A 128 11.18 5.07 2.79
C ALA A 128 11.00 3.70 2.12
N THR A 129 11.59 3.52 0.91
CA THR A 129 11.58 2.25 0.19
C THR A 129 12.25 1.14 0.98
N ASP A 130 13.42 1.39 1.58
CA ASP A 130 14.12 0.40 2.40
C ASP A 130 13.24 -0.09 3.58
N ILE A 131 12.45 0.80 4.20
CA ILE A 131 11.51 0.40 5.26
C ILE A 131 10.35 -0.44 4.72
N TRP A 132 9.82 -0.13 3.53
CA TRP A 132 8.80 -0.98 2.91
C TRP A 132 9.37 -2.36 2.54
N GLU A 133 10.63 -2.44 2.08
CA GLU A 133 11.33 -3.72 1.87
C GLU A 133 11.54 -4.50 3.18
N GLU A 134 11.88 -3.83 4.28
CA GLU A 134 11.92 -4.46 5.61
C GLU A 134 10.56 -5.03 6.02
N ILE A 135 9.47 -4.31 5.73
CA ILE A 135 8.11 -4.81 5.95
C ILE A 135 7.86 -6.04 5.06
N LEU A 136 8.24 -6.03 3.79
CA LEU A 136 8.02 -7.16 2.87
C LEU A 136 8.87 -8.40 3.20
N ALA A 137 10.03 -8.21 3.84
CA ALA A 137 10.83 -9.30 4.34
C ALA A 137 10.09 -10.09 5.44
N GLU A 138 9.39 -9.38 6.34
CA GLU A 138 8.61 -9.95 7.47
C GLU A 138 7.17 -10.33 7.08
N TYR A 139 6.54 -9.50 6.26
CA TYR A 139 5.13 -9.55 5.85
C TYR A 139 5.03 -9.50 4.31
N PRO A 140 5.41 -10.59 3.61
CA PRO A 140 5.48 -10.59 2.15
C PRO A 140 4.13 -10.39 1.46
N THR A 141 3.02 -10.55 2.18
CA THR A 141 1.65 -10.33 1.71
C THR A 141 1.11 -8.94 2.07
N ASP A 142 1.93 -8.04 2.62
CA ASP A 142 1.52 -6.66 2.89
C ASP A 142 1.37 -5.87 1.59
N LEU A 143 0.12 -5.77 1.15
CA LEU A 143 -0.25 -5.16 -0.12
C LEU A 143 0.08 -3.67 -0.19
N MET A 144 0.03 -2.96 0.94
CA MET A 144 0.41 -1.55 1.01
C MET A 144 1.91 -1.40 0.77
N ALA A 145 2.73 -2.21 1.45
CA ALA A 145 4.18 -2.13 1.36
C ALA A 145 4.67 -2.39 -0.07
N ILE A 146 4.19 -3.45 -0.73
CA ILE A 146 4.63 -3.78 -2.10
C ILE A 146 4.20 -2.70 -3.09
N LYS A 147 2.98 -2.18 -2.97
CA LYS A 147 2.49 -1.11 -3.85
C LYS A 147 3.30 0.16 -3.65
N PHE A 148 3.55 0.58 -2.41
CA PHE A 148 4.27 1.81 -2.12
C PHE A 148 5.76 1.70 -2.49
N ALA A 149 6.40 0.54 -2.26
CA ALA A 149 7.76 0.27 -2.73
C ALA A 149 7.85 0.32 -4.27
N HIS A 150 6.91 -0.32 -4.98
CA HIS A 150 6.87 -0.35 -6.44
C HIS A 150 6.74 1.05 -7.07
N GLU A 151 5.86 1.89 -6.52
CA GLU A 151 5.73 3.29 -6.94
C GLU A 151 6.99 4.10 -6.60
N ALA A 152 7.57 3.91 -5.41
CA ALA A 152 8.78 4.61 -5.01
C ALA A 152 9.99 4.27 -5.90
N TYR A 153 10.17 2.99 -6.26
CA TYR A 153 11.20 2.58 -7.21
C TYR A 153 10.98 3.21 -8.59
N PHE A 154 9.73 3.29 -9.05
CA PHE A 154 9.40 3.97 -10.31
C PHE A 154 9.82 5.45 -10.27
N PHE A 155 9.47 6.19 -9.23
CA PHE A 155 9.84 7.61 -9.11
C PHE A 155 11.34 7.86 -8.92
N MET A 156 12.08 6.88 -8.40
CA MET A 156 13.55 6.92 -8.33
C MET A 156 14.24 6.50 -9.63
N GLY A 157 13.52 5.90 -10.59
CA GLY A 157 14.11 5.29 -11.78
C GLY A 157 14.90 4.00 -11.51
N ASP A 158 14.67 3.34 -10.37
CA ASP A 158 15.33 2.08 -10.01
C ASP A 158 14.50 0.88 -10.51
N MET A 159 14.59 0.66 -11.82
CA MET A 159 13.88 -0.43 -12.53
C MET A 159 14.21 -1.82 -11.96
N LYS A 160 15.44 -2.04 -11.50
CA LYS A 160 15.87 -3.33 -10.95
C LYS A 160 15.23 -3.58 -9.59
N GLY A 161 15.27 -2.58 -8.69
CA GLY A 161 14.58 -2.67 -7.39
C GLY A 161 13.09 -2.94 -7.56
N LYS A 162 12.45 -2.26 -8.51
CA LYS A 162 11.04 -2.46 -8.84
C LYS A 162 10.70 -3.89 -9.23
N ARG A 163 11.48 -4.48 -10.14
CA ARG A 163 11.32 -5.89 -10.57
C ARG A 163 11.63 -6.86 -9.43
N ASP A 164 12.76 -6.66 -8.77
CA ASP A 164 13.31 -7.62 -7.82
C ASP A 164 12.46 -7.69 -6.53
N SER A 165 11.88 -6.57 -6.10
CA SER A 165 10.96 -6.51 -4.95
C SER A 165 9.72 -7.39 -5.16
N VAL A 166 9.05 -7.26 -6.32
CA VAL A 166 7.88 -8.10 -6.65
C VAL A 166 8.27 -9.57 -6.80
N GLN A 167 9.42 -9.84 -7.44
CA GLN A 167 9.93 -11.20 -7.60
C GLN A 167 10.26 -11.87 -6.27
N ALA A 168 10.73 -11.10 -5.27
CA ALA A 168 11.06 -11.61 -3.95
C ALA A 168 9.83 -12.02 -3.12
N VAL A 169 8.67 -11.38 -3.36
CA VAL A 169 7.45 -11.68 -2.61
C VAL A 169 6.55 -12.69 -3.30
N LEU A 170 6.48 -12.72 -4.64
CA LEU A 170 5.59 -13.61 -5.40
C LEU A 170 5.58 -15.08 -4.92
N PRO A 171 6.73 -15.76 -4.72
CA PRO A 171 6.76 -17.16 -4.26
C PRO A 171 6.25 -17.38 -2.83
N LYS A 172 6.09 -16.31 -2.04
CA LYS A 172 5.66 -16.37 -0.64
C LYS A 172 4.13 -16.22 -0.48
N HIS A 173 3.42 -15.91 -1.55
CA HIS A 173 1.95 -15.83 -1.57
C HIS A 173 1.33 -17.21 -1.83
N LYS A 174 0.15 -17.45 -1.25
CA LYS A 174 -0.61 -18.71 -1.45
C LYS A 174 -1.41 -18.69 -2.75
N GLY A 175 -1.61 -17.51 -3.33
CA GLY A 175 -2.38 -17.28 -4.55
C GLY A 175 -3.87 -17.01 -4.33
N THR A 176 -4.31 -16.99 -3.07
CA THR A 176 -5.70 -16.70 -2.67
C THR A 176 -5.84 -15.31 -2.05
N GLU A 177 -4.72 -14.62 -1.82
CA GLU A 177 -4.69 -13.28 -1.27
C GLU A 177 -5.38 -12.28 -2.20
N PRO A 178 -6.07 -11.26 -1.65
CA PRO A 178 -6.63 -10.17 -2.47
C PRO A 178 -5.54 -9.54 -3.35
N CYS A 179 -5.92 -9.22 -4.59
CA CYS A 179 -5.03 -8.63 -5.59
C CYS A 179 -3.82 -9.51 -6.01
N TYR A 180 -3.80 -10.81 -5.71
CA TYR A 180 -2.66 -11.67 -6.09
C TYR A 180 -2.33 -11.61 -7.59
N SER A 181 -3.33 -11.67 -8.47
CA SER A 181 -3.13 -11.56 -9.92
C SER A 181 -2.49 -10.23 -10.34
N TYR A 182 -2.75 -9.13 -9.62
CA TYR A 182 -2.15 -7.82 -9.88
C TYR A 182 -0.66 -7.77 -9.55
N LEU A 183 -0.13 -8.66 -8.69
CA LEU A 183 1.31 -8.79 -8.51
C LEU A 183 2.01 -9.24 -9.80
N TYR A 184 1.37 -10.08 -10.61
CA TYR A 184 1.90 -10.43 -11.92
C TYR A 184 1.89 -9.24 -12.89
N GLY A 185 0.90 -8.35 -12.81
CA GLY A 185 0.93 -7.08 -13.53
C GLY A 185 2.09 -6.18 -13.10
N MET A 186 2.32 -6.04 -11.79
CA MET A 186 3.47 -5.30 -11.25
C MET A 186 4.81 -5.92 -11.68
N GLN A 187 4.90 -7.24 -11.70
CA GLN A 187 6.07 -7.99 -12.15
C GLN A 187 6.32 -7.79 -13.65
N ALA A 188 5.27 -7.92 -14.47
CA ALA A 188 5.36 -7.71 -15.91
C ALA A 188 5.90 -6.30 -16.22
N PHE A 189 5.37 -5.28 -15.53
CA PHE A 189 5.87 -3.92 -15.71
C PHE A 189 7.33 -3.76 -15.27
N GLY A 190 7.74 -4.35 -14.14
CA GLY A 190 9.15 -4.33 -13.72
C GLY A 190 10.09 -5.05 -14.70
N LEU A 191 9.63 -6.15 -15.30
CA LEU A 191 10.37 -6.89 -16.33
C LEU A 191 10.50 -6.08 -17.62
N GLU A 192 9.42 -5.44 -18.06
CA GLU A 192 9.40 -4.56 -19.24
C GLU A 192 10.37 -3.38 -19.09
N GLU A 193 10.36 -2.71 -17.93
CA GLU A 193 11.29 -1.62 -17.61
C GLU A 193 12.75 -2.10 -17.59
N CYS A 194 12.99 -3.40 -17.37
CA CYS A 194 14.31 -4.02 -17.44
C CYS A 194 14.63 -4.64 -18.82
N GLU A 195 13.83 -4.34 -19.86
CA GLU A 195 13.98 -4.86 -21.23
C GLU A 195 13.83 -6.40 -21.35
N GLN A 196 13.20 -7.04 -20.37
CA GLN A 196 12.94 -8.48 -20.32
C GLN A 196 11.55 -8.81 -20.86
N TYR A 197 11.32 -8.49 -22.13
CA TYR A 197 9.99 -8.49 -22.75
C TYR A 197 9.33 -9.88 -22.80
N ASP A 198 10.09 -10.94 -23.11
CA ASP A 198 9.56 -12.30 -23.16
C ASP A 198 9.07 -12.78 -21.79
N GLU A 199 9.79 -12.45 -20.72
CA GLU A 199 9.38 -12.73 -19.35
C GLU A 199 8.20 -11.85 -18.93
N ALA A 200 8.20 -10.58 -19.36
CA ALA A 200 7.11 -9.64 -19.07
C ALA A 200 5.78 -10.15 -19.64
N GLU A 201 5.77 -10.62 -20.89
CA GLU A 201 4.57 -11.19 -21.53
C GLU A 201 4.08 -12.44 -20.77
N LYS A 202 4.99 -13.35 -20.39
CA LYS A 202 4.67 -14.55 -19.60
C LYS A 202 4.09 -14.23 -18.22
N ALA A 203 4.51 -13.11 -17.62
CA ALA A 203 3.94 -12.63 -16.36
C ALA A 203 2.56 -12.00 -16.61
N ALA A 204 2.42 -11.15 -17.62
CA ALA A 204 1.18 -10.45 -17.94
C ALA A 204 0.01 -11.39 -18.20
N VAL A 205 0.22 -12.52 -18.89
CA VAL A 205 -0.84 -13.52 -19.12
C VAL A 205 -1.34 -14.24 -17.85
N LYS A 206 -0.66 -14.08 -16.72
CA LYS A 206 -1.11 -14.58 -15.40
C LYS A 206 -1.91 -13.53 -14.63
N CYS A 207 -1.93 -12.27 -15.10
CA CYS A 207 -2.70 -11.18 -14.55
C CYS A 207 -4.15 -11.23 -15.10
N VAL A 208 -4.86 -12.31 -14.81
CA VAL A 208 -6.26 -12.55 -15.22
C VAL A 208 -7.16 -12.75 -14.02
#